data_AF-A0A9C9NIE7-F1
#
_entry.id   AF-A0A9C9NIE7-F1
#
_cell.length_a   1.000
_cell.length_b   1.000
_cell.length_c   1.000
_cell.angle_alpha   90.00
_cell.angle_beta   90.00
_cell.angle_gamma   90.00
#
_symmetry.space_group_name_H-M   'P 1'
#
loop_
_entity.id
_entity.type
_entity.pdbx_description
1 polymer ?
#
loop_
_entity_poly.entity_id
_entity_poly.type
_entity_poly.pdbx_seq_one_letter_code
_entity_poly.pdbx_strand_id
1 'polypeptide(L)'
;MRLPATVAILFTLSACVSGGDELDVLRLTAPEDDAHCRSLLIQPGELVYAQCRLALRKTYLTDYGTRKATIEQAYGPVSETLDQALRADAFCNYDESVKASVESQDETAAAYLAYANCETTRQRLQDEIMASTGADGAAFVQEEQPRIIQQNIRAVREAKAVINGPMTADATL
;
A
#
# COMPACT_ATOMS: atom_id res chain seq x y z
N MET A 1 -38.57 -3.62 -49.95
CA MET A 1 -37.53 -2.59 -50.10
C MET A 1 -36.82 -2.40 -48.76
N ARG A 2 -35.48 -2.54 -48.77
CA ARG A 2 -34.46 -2.09 -47.79
C ARG A 2 -34.43 -2.70 -46.36
N LEU A 3 -33.50 -3.65 -46.19
CA LEU A 3 -32.68 -3.89 -44.97
C LEU A 3 -31.59 -2.77 -44.85
N PRO A 4 -30.61 -2.83 -43.90
CA PRO A 4 -30.67 -2.58 -42.44
C PRO A 4 -29.52 -1.64 -41.97
N ALA A 5 -29.51 -1.17 -40.72
CA ALA A 5 -28.36 -0.67 -39.92
C ALA A 5 -28.95 0.14 -38.75
N THR A 6 -28.59 -0.06 -37.49
CA THR A 6 -27.27 0.15 -36.88
C THR A 6 -27.19 -0.71 -35.63
N VAL A 7 -26.28 -1.68 -35.56
CA VAL A 7 -24.91 -1.58 -35.01
C VAL A 7 -24.88 -1.34 -33.50
N ALA A 8 -24.33 -2.35 -32.83
CA ALA A 8 -24.10 -2.48 -31.41
C ALA A 8 -23.37 -1.27 -30.79
N ILE A 9 -23.89 -0.80 -29.66
CA ILE A 9 -23.13 0.00 -28.69
C ILE A 9 -22.55 -1.02 -27.70
N LEU A 10 -21.49 -1.69 -28.14
CA LEU A 10 -20.50 -2.36 -27.30
C LEU A 10 -19.20 -1.58 -27.49
N PHE A 11 -18.48 -1.37 -26.38
CA PHE A 11 -17.19 -0.68 -26.25
C PHE A 11 -17.24 0.85 -26.20
N THR A 12 -17.22 1.39 -24.97
CA THR A 12 -16.18 2.31 -24.47
C THR A 12 -16.48 2.71 -23.02
N LEU A 13 -16.37 1.75 -22.11
CA LEU A 13 -15.99 2.03 -20.72
C LEU A 13 -14.59 1.42 -20.50
N SER A 14 -13.68 1.70 -21.42
CA SER A 14 -12.27 1.78 -21.10
C SER A 14 -12.11 2.98 -20.18
N ALA A 15 -12.28 2.75 -18.89
CA ALA A 15 -11.86 3.67 -17.85
C ALA A 15 -10.35 3.87 -18.02
N CYS A 16 -9.98 4.95 -18.72
CA CYS A 16 -8.69 5.57 -18.55
C CYS A 16 -8.61 6.06 -17.10
N VAL A 17 -8.26 5.18 -16.18
CA VAL A 17 -7.64 5.59 -14.91
C VAL A 17 -6.20 5.96 -15.26
N SER A 18 -6.05 7.13 -15.87
CA SER A 18 -4.78 7.85 -15.96
C SER A 18 -4.89 9.00 -14.97
N GLY A 19 -4.64 8.71 -13.70
CA GLY A 19 -4.70 9.68 -12.61
C GLY A 19 -4.36 9.06 -11.27
N GLY A 20 -3.34 8.19 -11.23
CA GLY A 20 -3.00 7.40 -10.05
C GLY A 20 -2.16 8.11 -9.00
N ASP A 21 -1.42 9.17 -9.36
CA ASP A 21 -0.56 9.86 -8.38
C ASP A 21 -1.17 11.19 -7.90
N GLU A 22 -1.70 12.02 -8.80
CA GLU A 22 -2.10 13.39 -8.43
C GLU A 22 -3.40 13.44 -7.62
N LEU A 23 -4.38 12.57 -7.92
CA LEU A 23 -5.63 12.48 -7.17
C LEU A 23 -5.44 11.87 -5.78
N ASP A 24 -4.51 10.93 -5.63
CA ASP A 24 -4.19 10.33 -4.34
C ASP A 24 -3.37 11.28 -3.46
N VAL A 25 -2.45 12.06 -4.05
CA VAL A 25 -1.74 13.16 -3.37
C VAL A 25 -2.70 14.29 -2.95
N LEU A 26 -3.67 14.67 -3.79
CA LEU A 26 -4.70 15.66 -3.44
C LEU A 26 -5.58 15.22 -2.28
N ARG A 27 -5.79 13.91 -2.09
CA ARG A 27 -6.45 13.38 -0.91
C ARG A 27 -5.51 13.32 0.31
N LEU A 28 -4.17 13.35 0.16
CA LEU A 28 -3.21 13.16 1.28
C LEU A 28 -3.20 14.39 2.19
N THR A 29 -3.79 15.48 1.69
CA THR A 29 -3.99 16.75 2.37
C THR A 29 -5.45 16.98 2.76
N ALA A 30 -6.32 15.94 2.70
CA ALA A 30 -7.73 16.05 3.09
C ALA A 30 -7.88 16.76 4.47
N PRO A 31 -8.73 17.81 4.58
CA PRO A 31 -8.88 18.58 5.82
C PRO A 31 -9.41 17.76 7.00
N GLU A 32 -10.21 16.73 6.73
CA GLU A 32 -10.82 15.88 7.75
C GLU A 32 -9.78 14.98 8.45
N ASP A 33 -8.86 14.39 7.67
CA ASP A 33 -7.75 13.60 8.20
C ASP A 33 -6.76 14.49 8.99
N ASP A 34 -6.54 15.73 8.54
CA ASP A 34 -5.73 16.72 9.25
C ASP A 34 -6.36 17.06 10.62
N ALA A 35 -7.67 17.34 10.63
CA ALA A 35 -8.41 17.66 11.84
C ALA A 35 -8.40 16.52 12.86
N HIS A 36 -8.52 15.26 12.40
CA HIS A 36 -8.42 14.10 13.28
C HIS A 36 -7.06 14.02 13.97
N CYS A 37 -5.96 14.04 13.21
CA CYS A 37 -4.62 13.90 13.78
C CYS A 37 -4.22 15.10 14.66
N ARG A 38 -4.64 16.32 14.30
CA ARG A 38 -4.44 17.51 15.13
C ARG A 38 -5.27 17.49 16.42
N SER A 39 -6.48 16.91 16.39
CA SER A 39 -7.32 16.78 17.60
C SER A 39 -6.68 15.88 18.67
N LEU A 40 -5.79 14.96 18.24
CA LEU A 40 -4.98 14.12 19.10
C LEU A 40 -3.68 14.82 19.58
N LEU A 41 -3.54 16.12 19.31
CA LEU A 41 -2.37 16.95 19.65
C LEU A 41 -1.06 16.50 18.98
N ILE A 42 -1.12 15.76 17.88
CA ILE A 42 0.05 15.31 17.11
C ILE A 42 0.47 16.45 16.16
N GLN A 43 1.76 16.80 16.12
CA GLN A 43 2.23 17.94 15.34
C GLN A 43 2.52 17.57 13.87
N PRO A 44 2.09 18.39 12.89
CA PRO A 44 2.50 18.22 11.50
C PRO A 44 4.03 18.16 11.34
N GLY A 45 4.51 17.31 10.42
CA GLY A 45 5.93 17.09 10.19
C GLY A 45 6.57 16.03 11.09
N GLU A 46 5.87 15.56 12.13
CA GLU A 46 6.32 14.42 12.94
C GLU A 46 6.00 13.08 12.24
N LEU A 47 6.84 12.07 12.46
CA LEU A 47 6.58 10.69 12.01
C LEU A 47 5.23 10.17 12.51
N VAL A 48 4.87 10.49 13.76
CA VAL A 48 3.60 10.08 14.38
C VAL A 48 2.40 10.72 13.67
N TYR A 49 2.55 11.95 13.16
CA TYR A 49 1.52 12.61 12.36
C TYR A 49 1.36 11.91 11.01
N ALA A 50 2.47 11.56 10.36
CA ALA A 50 2.44 10.78 9.11
C ALA A 50 1.77 9.43 9.29
N GLN A 51 2.14 8.68 10.34
CA GLN A 51 1.50 7.40 10.69
C GLN A 51 -0.01 7.56 10.93
N CYS A 52 -0.44 8.62 11.64
CA CYS A 52 -1.85 8.90 11.87
C CYS A 52 -2.62 9.17 10.56
N ARG A 53 -2.11 10.07 9.72
CA ARG A 53 -2.72 10.45 8.44
C ARG A 53 -2.84 9.26 7.50
N LEU A 54 -1.78 8.47 7.41
CA LEU A 54 -1.74 7.34 6.50
C LEU A 54 -2.55 6.14 7.03
N ALA A 55 -2.70 5.97 8.35
CA ALA A 55 -3.58 4.95 8.91
C ALA A 55 -5.05 5.17 8.50
N LEU A 56 -5.50 6.43 8.43
CA LEU A 56 -6.84 6.79 7.97
C LEU A 56 -7.08 6.45 6.49
N ARG A 57 -6.01 6.44 5.68
CA ARG A 57 -6.07 6.03 4.27
C ARG A 57 -6.22 4.54 4.05
N LYS A 58 -6.00 3.73 5.09
CA LYS A 58 -6.16 2.27 5.03
C LYS A 58 -5.29 1.63 3.94
N THR A 59 -4.18 2.27 3.53
CA THR A 59 -3.28 1.76 2.47
C THR A 59 -2.86 0.32 2.76
N TYR A 60 -2.41 0.05 4.00
CA TYR A 60 -2.03 -1.30 4.40
C TYR A 60 -3.20 -2.31 4.36
N LEU A 61 -4.44 -1.90 4.65
CA LEU A 61 -5.61 -2.78 4.58
C LEU A 61 -5.96 -3.14 3.14
N THR A 62 -5.81 -2.19 2.22
CA THR A 62 -5.98 -2.44 0.77
C THR A 62 -4.93 -3.42 0.25
N ASP A 63 -3.67 -3.24 0.65
CA ASP A 63 -2.57 -4.14 0.27
C ASP A 63 -2.78 -5.55 0.83
N TYR A 64 -3.11 -5.66 2.12
CA TYR A 64 -3.48 -6.91 2.78
C TYR A 64 -4.67 -7.58 2.07
N GLY A 65 -5.74 -6.85 1.80
CA GLY A 65 -6.94 -7.39 1.16
C GLY A 65 -6.67 -7.91 -0.26
N THR A 66 -5.82 -7.23 -1.02
CA THR A 66 -5.39 -7.66 -2.36
C THR A 66 -4.58 -8.96 -2.29
N ARG A 67 -3.65 -9.07 -1.33
CA ARG A 67 -2.85 -10.29 -1.10
C ARG A 67 -3.74 -11.45 -0.70
N LYS A 68 -4.64 -11.24 0.25
CA LYS A 68 -5.62 -12.23 0.69
C LYS A 68 -6.47 -12.75 -0.47
N ALA A 69 -7.04 -11.85 -1.28
CA ALA A 69 -7.84 -12.25 -2.44
C ALA A 69 -7.06 -13.09 -3.46
N THR A 70 -5.77 -12.76 -3.67
CA THR A 70 -4.88 -13.53 -4.56
C THR A 70 -4.68 -14.96 -4.03
N ILE A 71 -4.45 -15.11 -2.73
CA ILE A 71 -4.29 -16.42 -2.08
C ILE A 71 -5.60 -17.20 -2.12
N GLU A 72 -6.73 -16.55 -1.85
CA GLU A 72 -8.05 -17.17 -1.90
C GLU A 72 -8.38 -17.71 -3.30
N GLN A 73 -8.01 -16.95 -4.33
CA GLN A 73 -8.19 -17.37 -5.72
C GLN A 73 -7.30 -18.57 -6.09
N ALA A 74 -6.08 -18.64 -5.57
CA ALA A 74 -5.11 -19.67 -5.93
C ALA A 74 -5.26 -20.97 -5.11
N TYR A 75 -5.58 -20.85 -3.82
CA TYR A 75 -5.49 -21.96 -2.84
C TYR A 75 -6.79 -22.21 -2.07
N GLY A 76 -7.82 -21.40 -2.27
CA GLY A 76 -9.08 -21.49 -1.53
C GLY A 76 -9.08 -20.67 -0.23
N PRO A 77 -10.10 -20.83 0.63
CA PRO A 77 -10.32 -19.96 1.78
C PRO A 77 -9.09 -19.85 2.70
N VAL A 78 -8.74 -18.62 3.07
CA VAL A 78 -7.62 -18.34 3.96
C VAL A 78 -7.97 -18.71 5.40
N SER A 79 -7.11 -19.51 6.04
CA SER A 79 -7.22 -19.87 7.45
C SER A 79 -7.02 -18.66 8.35
N GLU A 80 -7.49 -18.73 9.60
CA GLU A 80 -7.31 -17.61 10.55
C GLU A 80 -5.84 -17.30 10.83
N THR A 81 -4.99 -18.33 10.95
CA THR A 81 -3.56 -18.14 11.23
C THR A 81 -2.81 -17.55 10.04
N LEU A 82 -3.16 -17.96 8.82
CA LEU A 82 -2.65 -17.35 7.59
C LEU A 82 -3.13 -15.91 7.43
N ASP A 83 -4.39 -15.61 7.75
CA ASP A 83 -4.92 -14.25 7.72
C ASP A 83 -4.15 -13.31 8.67
N GLN A 84 -3.89 -13.78 9.90
CA GLN A 84 -3.11 -13.05 10.89
C GLN A 84 -1.67 -12.82 10.42
N ALA A 85 -1.03 -13.83 9.83
CA ALA A 85 0.34 -13.71 9.32
C ALA A 85 0.42 -12.74 8.13
N LEU A 86 -0.53 -12.79 7.19
CA LEU A 86 -0.65 -11.85 6.08
C LEU A 86 -0.81 -10.42 6.56
N ARG A 87 -1.68 -10.20 7.54
CA ARG A 87 -1.92 -8.88 8.12
C ARG A 87 -0.68 -8.36 8.85
N ALA A 88 0.02 -9.22 9.60
CA ALA A 88 1.24 -8.85 10.31
C ALA A 88 2.37 -8.44 9.34
N ASP A 89 2.57 -9.22 8.27
CA ASP A 89 3.58 -8.91 7.26
C ASP A 89 3.24 -7.62 6.48
N ALA A 90 1.98 -7.44 6.08
CA ALA A 90 1.54 -6.20 5.41
C ALA A 90 1.70 -4.96 6.31
N PHE A 91 1.31 -5.08 7.59
CA PHE A 91 1.46 -4.00 8.55
C PHE A 91 2.94 -3.65 8.82
N CYS A 92 3.80 -4.66 9.00
CA CYS A 92 5.24 -4.44 9.19
C CYS A 92 5.84 -3.67 8.01
N ASN A 93 5.60 -4.13 6.78
CA ASN A 93 6.17 -3.51 5.59
C ASN A 93 5.75 -2.04 5.46
N TYR A 94 4.49 -1.75 5.76
CA TYR A 94 3.97 -0.39 5.79
C TYR A 94 4.62 0.46 6.90
N ASP A 95 4.65 -0.02 8.15
CA ASP A 95 5.21 0.73 9.28
C ASP A 95 6.71 1.01 9.08
N GLU A 96 7.48 0.01 8.64
CA GLU A 96 8.90 0.17 8.33
C GLU A 96 9.14 1.10 7.13
N SER A 97 8.26 1.09 6.12
CA SER A 97 8.32 2.04 5.00
C SER A 97 8.11 3.47 5.47
N VAL A 98 7.15 3.70 6.36
CA VAL A 98 6.87 5.02 6.93
C VAL A 98 8.05 5.49 7.79
N LYS A 99 8.68 4.63 8.60
CA LYS A 99 9.91 4.96 9.34
C LYS A 99 11.06 5.32 8.41
N ALA A 100 11.33 4.47 7.41
CA ALA A 100 12.42 4.66 6.46
C ALA A 100 12.25 5.94 5.60
N SER A 101 11.02 6.44 5.45
CA SER A 101 10.72 7.67 4.73
C SER A 101 11.37 8.93 5.31
N VAL A 102 11.66 8.92 6.61
CA VAL A 102 12.33 10.03 7.33
C VAL A 102 13.85 9.94 7.17
N GLU A 103 14.39 8.72 7.07
CA GLU A 103 15.83 8.46 7.12
C GLU A 103 16.50 8.50 5.73
N SER A 104 15.77 8.16 4.66
CA SER A 104 16.34 7.99 3.32
C SER A 104 15.76 8.96 2.28
N GLN A 105 16.66 9.62 1.54
CA GLN A 105 16.28 10.40 0.34
C GLN A 105 15.90 9.49 -0.84
N ASP A 106 16.54 8.32 -0.95
CA ASP A 106 16.23 7.32 -1.99
C ASP A 106 15.05 6.43 -1.55
N GLU A 107 13.93 6.54 -2.27
CA GLU A 107 12.70 5.78 -2.04
C GLU A 107 12.88 4.28 -2.28
N THR A 108 13.71 3.91 -3.25
CA THR A 108 13.96 2.50 -3.58
C THR A 108 14.77 1.86 -2.47
N ALA A 109 15.85 2.52 -2.04
CA ALA A 109 16.65 2.05 -0.91
C ALA A 109 15.80 1.92 0.38
N ALA A 110 14.93 2.90 0.66
CA ALA A 110 14.01 2.86 1.78
C ALA A 110 13.05 1.67 1.71
N ALA A 111 12.49 1.37 0.52
CA ALA A 111 11.57 0.27 0.32
C ALA A 111 12.22 -1.11 0.53
N TYR A 112 13.46 -1.27 0.08
CA TYR A 112 14.24 -2.49 0.33
C TYR A 112 14.64 -2.64 1.79
N LEU A 113 14.98 -1.55 2.47
CA LEU A 113 15.25 -1.56 3.91
C LEU A 113 14.02 -1.99 4.70
N ALA A 114 12.85 -1.41 4.39
CA ALA A 114 11.59 -1.81 5.01
C ALA A 114 11.27 -3.29 4.79
N TYR A 115 11.50 -3.79 3.58
CA TYR A 115 11.37 -5.22 3.28
C TYR A 115 12.36 -6.07 4.10
N ALA A 116 13.60 -5.65 4.25
CA ALA A 116 14.59 -6.38 5.05
C ALA A 116 14.20 -6.44 6.54
N ASN A 117 13.73 -5.33 7.11
CA ASN A 117 13.34 -5.24 8.53
C ASN A 117 12.16 -6.15 8.89
N CYS A 118 11.34 -6.55 7.90
CA CYS A 118 10.18 -7.43 8.08
C CYS A 118 10.47 -8.92 7.87
N GLU A 119 11.74 -9.35 7.94
CA GLU A 119 12.14 -10.76 7.78
C GLU A 119 11.37 -11.71 8.72
N THR A 120 11.24 -11.36 10.00
CA THR A 120 10.57 -12.24 10.98
C THR A 120 9.08 -12.44 10.68
N THR A 121 8.35 -11.39 10.31
CA THR A 121 6.93 -11.52 9.93
C THR A 121 6.76 -12.29 8.63
N ARG A 122 7.69 -12.10 7.69
CA ARG A 122 7.70 -12.84 6.43
C ARG A 122 8.01 -14.31 6.63
N GLN A 123 8.93 -14.67 7.52
CA GLN A 123 9.20 -16.08 7.83
C GLN A 123 7.95 -16.76 8.38
N ARG A 124 7.24 -16.12 9.30
CA ARG A 124 5.96 -16.63 9.79
C ARG A 124 4.95 -16.81 8.66
N LEU A 125 4.87 -15.86 7.73
CA LEU A 125 3.97 -15.98 6.58
C LEU A 125 4.34 -17.18 5.69
N GLN A 126 5.63 -17.43 5.44
CA GLN A 126 6.09 -18.62 4.69
C GLN A 126 5.60 -19.91 5.35
N ASP A 127 5.78 -20.02 6.66
CA ASP A 127 5.41 -21.19 7.44
C ASP A 127 3.89 -21.43 7.38
N GLU A 128 3.09 -20.36 7.51
CA GLU A 128 1.63 -20.44 7.48
C GLU A 128 1.06 -20.72 6.08
N ILE A 129 1.71 -20.23 5.01
CA ILE A 129 1.37 -20.59 3.63
C ILE A 129 1.57 -22.09 3.44
N MET A 130 2.75 -22.60 3.80
CA MET A 130 3.06 -24.02 3.67
C MET A 130 2.08 -24.87 4.49
N ALA A 131 1.80 -24.48 5.73
CA ALA A 131 0.89 -25.21 6.61
C ALA A 131 -0.57 -25.20 6.12
N SER A 132 -1.03 -24.09 5.54
CA SER A 132 -2.45 -23.91 5.17
C SER A 132 -2.76 -24.36 3.75
N THR A 133 -1.81 -24.26 2.81
CA THR A 133 -2.05 -24.51 1.37
C THR A 133 -1.25 -25.69 0.82
N GLY A 134 -0.20 -26.13 1.53
CA GLY A 134 0.76 -27.11 1.02
C GLY A 134 1.69 -26.58 -0.07
N ALA A 135 1.61 -25.28 -0.42
CA ALA A 135 2.51 -24.65 -1.36
C ALA A 135 3.90 -24.39 -0.74
N ASP A 136 4.91 -24.22 -1.58
CA ASP A 136 6.24 -23.80 -1.14
C ASP A 136 6.16 -22.33 -0.66
N GLY A 137 6.23 -22.15 0.66
CA GLY A 137 6.16 -20.83 1.29
C GLY A 137 7.31 -19.90 0.90
N ALA A 138 8.52 -20.43 0.70
CA ALA A 138 9.68 -19.64 0.31
C ALA A 138 9.56 -19.16 -1.14
N ALA A 139 9.12 -20.04 -2.04
CA ALA A 139 8.82 -19.66 -3.43
C ALA A 139 7.71 -18.60 -3.48
N PHE A 140 6.65 -18.77 -2.70
CA PHE A 140 5.55 -17.81 -2.61
C PHE A 140 6.04 -16.41 -2.22
N VAL A 141 6.80 -16.26 -1.12
CA VAL A 141 7.26 -14.92 -0.71
C VAL A 141 8.29 -14.33 -1.68
N GLN A 142 9.08 -15.15 -2.36
CA GLN A 142 10.01 -14.70 -3.40
C GLN A 142 9.23 -14.14 -4.60
N GLU A 143 8.16 -14.80 -5.01
CA GLU A 143 7.26 -14.30 -6.07
C GLU A 143 6.52 -13.02 -5.65
N GLU A 144 6.14 -12.89 -4.37
CA GLU A 144 5.48 -11.69 -3.87
C GLU A 144 6.43 -10.47 -3.73
N GLN A 145 7.75 -10.69 -3.64
CA GLN A 145 8.74 -9.64 -3.33
C GLN A 145 8.62 -8.40 -4.23
N PRO A 146 8.58 -8.50 -5.57
CA PRO A 146 8.53 -7.30 -6.43
C PRO A 146 7.29 -6.44 -6.14
N ARG A 147 6.14 -7.07 -5.87
CA ARG A 147 4.91 -6.36 -5.53
C ARG A 147 5.03 -5.67 -4.17
N ILE A 148 5.61 -6.34 -3.17
CA ILE A 148 5.80 -5.75 -1.83
C ILE A 148 6.75 -4.56 -1.90
N ILE A 149 7.83 -4.64 -2.67
CA ILE A 149 8.74 -3.50 -2.88
C ILE A 149 8.00 -2.30 -3.51
N GLN A 150 7.13 -2.53 -4.50
CA GLN A 150 6.32 -1.44 -5.07
C GLN A 150 5.34 -0.83 -4.05
N GLN A 151 4.72 -1.65 -3.20
CA GLN A 151 3.86 -1.17 -2.10
C GLN A 151 4.66 -0.32 -1.11
N ASN A 152 5.87 -0.75 -0.76
CA ASN A 152 6.77 -0.02 0.14
C ASN A 152 7.20 1.33 -0.46
N ILE A 153 7.56 1.37 -1.75
CA ILE A 153 7.87 2.63 -2.46
C ILE A 153 6.69 3.60 -2.36
N ARG A 154 5.46 3.11 -2.60
CA ARG A 154 4.26 3.94 -2.50
C ARG A 154 4.06 4.46 -1.08
N ALA A 155 4.19 3.61 -0.07
CA ALA A 155 4.08 4.01 1.35
C ALA A 155 5.14 5.06 1.73
N VAL A 156 6.38 4.92 1.26
CA VAL A 156 7.44 5.92 1.44
C VAL A 156 7.06 7.27 0.81
N ARG A 157 6.54 7.26 -0.42
CA ARG A 157 6.07 8.48 -1.11
C ARG A 157 4.93 9.16 -0.38
N GLU A 158 3.92 8.38 0.02
CA GLU A 158 2.78 8.86 0.79
C GLU A 158 3.25 9.52 2.10
N ALA A 159 4.18 8.88 2.82
CA ALA A 159 4.74 9.41 4.05
C ALA A 159 5.53 10.70 3.83
N LYS A 160 6.41 10.75 2.83
CA LYS A 160 7.15 11.98 2.46
C LYS A 160 6.22 13.13 2.11
N ALA A 161 5.15 12.87 1.36
CA ALA A 161 4.17 13.89 1.01
C ALA A 161 3.42 14.44 2.23
N VAL A 162 3.10 13.59 3.20
CA VAL A 162 2.47 14.02 4.45
C VAL A 162 3.44 14.79 5.35
N ILE A 163 4.68 14.34 5.49
CA ILE A 163 5.71 14.97 6.33
C ILE A 163 6.08 16.35 5.79
N ASN A 164 6.32 16.45 4.47
CA ASN A 164 6.73 17.70 3.84
C ASN A 164 5.56 18.69 3.65
N GLY A 165 4.32 18.23 3.85
CA GLY A 165 3.12 19.01 3.56
C GLY A 165 2.91 19.22 2.06
N PRO A 166 1.82 19.93 1.66
CA PRO A 166 1.67 20.37 0.28
C PRO A 166 2.87 21.23 -0.10
N MET A 167 3.61 20.84 -1.13
CA MET A 167 4.70 21.66 -1.67
C MET A 167 4.10 22.98 -2.14
N THR A 168 4.23 24.03 -1.33
CA THR A 168 3.98 25.39 -1.80
C THR A 168 5.07 25.69 -2.82
N ALA A 169 4.68 25.84 -4.09
CA ALA A 169 5.55 26.21 -5.20
C ALA A 169 6.13 27.64 -5.09
N ASP A 170 6.34 28.15 -3.88
CA ASP A 170 6.77 29.53 -3.58
C ASP A 170 7.96 29.60 -2.59
N ALA A 171 8.70 28.50 -2.38
CA ALA A 171 9.98 28.57 -1.68
C ALA A 171 11.12 29.04 -2.60
N THR A 172 10.97 30.24 -3.17
CA THR A 172 12.09 31.04 -3.67
C THR A 172 12.60 31.91 -2.51
N LEU A 173 13.83 31.64 -2.07
CA LEU A 173 14.69 32.61 -1.39
C LEU A 173 15.81 33.00 -2.33
#